data_AF-S4NVQ8-F1
#
_entry.id   AF-S4NVQ8-F1
#
_cell.length_a   1.000
_cell.length_b   1.000
_cell.length_c   1.000
_cell.angle_alpha   90.00
_cell.angle_beta   90.00
_cell.angle_gamma   90.00
#
_symmetry.space_group_name_H-M   'P 1'
#
loop_
_entity.id
_entity.type
_entity.pdbx_description
1 polymer ?
#
loop_
_entity_poly.entity_id
_entity_poly.type
_entity_poly.pdbx_seq_one_letter_code
_entity_poly.pdbx_strand_id
1 'polypeptide(L)'
;MMDSSFENWPHRKWTWISPDGFTRNEIDFIMSTKRHVFNDVSVINRVKTGSDHRMVRGTLSINVQLERVRLVKSTLRPTRAHIQNPESFQLELQNRIA
;
A
#
# COMPACT_ATOMS: atom_id res chain seq x y z
N MET A 1 9.21 6.24 -14.42
CA MET A 1 8.98 4.80 -14.69
C MET A 1 8.75 4.17 -13.32
N MET A 2 7.58 3.55 -13.09
CA MET A 2 7.29 2.86 -11.83
C MET A 2 7.85 1.44 -11.91
N ASP A 3 8.68 1.07 -10.94
CA ASP A 3 9.28 -0.25 -10.82
C ASP A 3 8.59 -1.06 -9.71
N SER A 4 8.29 -2.32 -10.01
CA SER A 4 7.73 -3.23 -9.02
C SER A 4 8.78 -3.60 -7.97
N SER A 5 8.46 -3.39 -6.69
CA SER A 5 9.35 -3.68 -5.55
C SER A 5 9.42 -5.16 -5.17
N PHE A 6 8.72 -6.04 -5.89
CA PHE A 6 8.67 -7.49 -5.66
C PHE A 6 9.41 -8.25 -6.77
N GLU A 7 10.28 -9.16 -6.35
CA GLU A 7 11.09 -9.96 -7.26
C GLU A 7 10.23 -11.08 -7.88
N ASN A 8 9.73 -10.81 -9.08
CA ASN A 8 9.04 -11.77 -9.93
C ASN A 8 9.88 -12.03 -11.17
N TRP A 9 9.80 -13.25 -11.71
CA TRP A 9 10.42 -13.56 -13.00
C TRP A 9 9.86 -12.60 -14.08
N PRO A 10 10.71 -11.96 -14.92
CA PRO A 10 10.25 -10.95 -15.90
C PRO A 10 9.11 -11.42 -16.80
N HIS A 11 9.15 -12.67 -17.26
CA HIS A 11 8.10 -13.27 -18.10
C HIS A 11 6.73 -13.41 -17.40
N ARG A 12 6.68 -13.32 -16.06
CA ARG A 12 5.48 -13.40 -15.24
C ARG A 12 4.92 -12.04 -14.84
N LYS A 13 5.55 -10.92 -15.20
CA LYS A 13 5.16 -9.60 -14.73
C LYS A 13 4.07 -8.90 -15.54
N TRP A 14 3.96 -9.19 -16.84
CA TRP A 14 2.97 -8.51 -17.68
C TRP A 14 1.53 -8.67 -17.16
N THR A 15 0.69 -7.67 -17.24
CA THR A 15 -0.69 -7.76 -16.77
C THR A 15 -1.67 -7.57 -17.90
N TRP A 16 -1.20 -7.13 -19.06
CA TRP A 16 -2.00 -6.90 -20.26
C TRP A 16 -1.31 -7.46 -21.50
N ILE A 17 -2.11 -7.94 -22.45
CA ILE A 17 -1.67 -8.37 -23.79
C ILE A 17 -2.44 -7.61 -24.86
N SER A 18 -1.77 -7.19 -25.93
CA SER A 18 -2.43 -6.54 -27.06
C SER A 18 -3.37 -7.48 -27.82
N PRO A 19 -4.36 -6.95 -28.56
CA PRO A 19 -5.29 -7.76 -29.35
C PRO A 19 -4.62 -8.67 -30.38
N ASP A 20 -3.46 -8.26 -30.89
CA ASP A 20 -2.63 -9.04 -31.83
C ASP A 20 -1.75 -10.10 -31.13
N GLY A 21 -1.71 -10.12 -29.80
CA GLY A 21 -0.94 -11.08 -28.99
C GLY A 21 0.56 -10.81 -28.88
N PHE A 22 1.09 -9.79 -29.56
CA PHE A 22 2.54 -9.54 -29.64
C PHE A 22 3.08 -8.72 -28.47
N THR A 23 2.34 -7.70 -28.04
CA THR A 23 2.78 -6.77 -27.01
C THR A 23 2.26 -7.23 -25.65
N ARG A 24 3.15 -7.25 -24.66
CA ARG A 24 2.83 -7.60 -23.27
C ARG A 24 3.40 -6.55 -22.34
N ASN A 25 2.54 -5.89 -21.58
CA ASN A 25 2.94 -4.79 -20.69
C ASN A 25 2.54 -5.07 -19.25
N GLU A 26 3.35 -4.61 -18.29
CA GLU A 26 3.01 -4.53 -16.86
C GLU A 26 2.39 -3.14 -16.62
N ILE A 27 1.05 -3.09 -16.53
CA ILE A 27 0.30 -1.83 -16.39
C ILE A 27 -0.64 -1.79 -15.17
N ASP A 28 -0.85 -2.93 -14.52
CA ASP A 28 -1.69 -3.05 -13.34
C ASP A 28 -0.83 -3.20 -12.08
N PHE A 29 -1.06 -2.35 -11.08
CA PHE A 29 -0.22 -2.28 -9.88
C PHE A 29 -1.05 -2.20 -8.60
N ILE A 30 -0.52 -2.78 -7.53
CA ILE A 30 -0.98 -2.57 -6.15
C ILE A 30 0.02 -1.63 -5.48
N MET A 31 -0.44 -0.46 -5.05
CA MET A 31 0.43 0.59 -4.48
C MET A 31 0.23 0.74 -2.97
N SER A 32 1.32 0.98 -2.26
CA SER A 32 1.31 1.28 -0.82
C SER A 32 2.49 2.18 -0.47
N THR A 33 2.28 3.08 0.49
CA THR A 33 3.36 3.88 1.10
C THR A 33 4.23 3.05 2.06
N LYS A 34 3.77 1.86 2.45
CA LYS A 34 4.43 0.95 3.39
C LYS A 34 4.69 -0.38 2.72
N ARG A 35 5.94 -0.64 2.33
CA ARG A 35 6.33 -1.90 1.66
C ARG A 35 5.93 -3.16 2.43
N HIS A 36 6.00 -3.13 3.76
CA HIS A 36 5.79 -4.30 4.63
C HIS A 36 4.33 -4.77 4.75
N VAL A 37 3.34 -3.99 4.27
CA VAL A 37 1.92 -4.38 4.41
C VAL A 37 1.46 -5.32 3.31
N PHE A 38 2.19 -5.39 2.19
CA PHE A 38 1.90 -6.33 1.11
C PHE A 38 2.98 -7.41 1.04
N ASN A 39 2.57 -8.66 0.88
CA ASN A 39 3.41 -9.83 0.70
C ASN A 39 2.90 -10.65 -0.48
N ASP A 40 3.73 -11.55 -1.02
CA ASP A 40 3.35 -12.49 -2.09
C ASP A 40 2.64 -11.82 -3.29
N VAL A 41 3.17 -10.68 -3.74
CA VAL A 41 2.62 -9.94 -4.89
C VAL A 41 3.07 -10.62 -6.18
N SER A 42 2.12 -11.14 -6.93
CA SER A 42 2.36 -11.96 -8.13
C SER A 42 1.19 -11.88 -9.11
N VAL A 43 1.48 -12.13 -10.39
CA VAL A 43 0.47 -12.27 -11.43
C VAL A 43 0.02 -13.73 -11.52
N ILE A 44 -1.29 -13.98 -11.50
CA ILE A 44 -1.86 -15.32 -11.59
C ILE A 44 -2.06 -15.71 -13.05
N ASN A 45 -1.37 -16.77 -13.48
CA ASN A 45 -1.40 -17.24 -14.88
C ASN A 45 -2.54 -18.21 -15.21
N ARG A 46 -3.18 -18.82 -14.21
CA ARG A 46 -4.10 -19.95 -14.40
C ARG A 46 -5.58 -19.57 -14.40
N VAL A 47 -5.90 -18.29 -14.27
CA VAL A 47 -7.29 -17.81 -14.28
C VAL A 47 -7.65 -17.38 -15.70
N LYS A 48 -8.52 -18.13 -16.36
CA LYS A 48 -9.09 -17.74 -17.66
C LYS A 48 -10.33 -16.89 -17.41
N THR A 49 -10.16 -15.57 -17.39
CA THR A 49 -11.26 -14.59 -17.26
C THR A 49 -11.91 -14.26 -18.60
N GLY A 50 -11.29 -14.63 -19.73
CA GLY A 50 -11.69 -14.15 -21.06
C GLY A 50 -11.27 -12.71 -21.33
N SER A 51 -10.52 -12.08 -20.42
CA SER A 51 -9.94 -10.75 -20.59
C SER A 51 -8.51 -10.84 -21.15
N ASP A 52 -8.11 -9.80 -21.86
CA ASP A 52 -6.74 -9.44 -22.22
C ASP A 52 -5.87 -9.04 -21.00
N HIS A 53 -6.46 -8.94 -19.81
CA HIS A 53 -5.76 -8.72 -18.55
C HIS A 53 -5.55 -10.00 -17.72
N ARG A 54 -4.41 -10.08 -17.03
CA ARG A 54 -4.09 -11.07 -16.00
C ARG A 54 -4.37 -10.51 -14.61
N MET A 55 -4.84 -11.38 -13.72
CA MET A 55 -5.10 -11.02 -12.33
C MET A 55 -3.81 -10.78 -11.56
N VAL A 56 -3.68 -9.62 -10.93
CA VAL A 56 -2.65 -9.30 -9.94
C VAL A 56 -3.17 -9.65 -8.55
N ARG A 57 -2.39 -10.41 -7.78
CA ARG A 57 -2.72 -10.80 -6.42
C ARG A 57 -1.60 -10.35 -5.50
N GLY A 58 -1.96 -9.72 -4.39
CA GLY A 58 -1.08 -9.51 -3.25
C GLY A 58 -1.80 -9.90 -1.96
N THR A 59 -1.03 -10.34 -0.97
CA THR A 59 -1.54 -10.60 0.38
C THR A 59 -1.35 -9.35 1.22
N LEU A 60 -2.45 -8.77 1.71
CA LEU A 60 -2.42 -7.64 2.64
C LEU A 60 -2.29 -8.16 4.08
N SER A 61 -1.17 -7.87 4.74
CA SER A 61 -0.88 -8.24 6.12
C SER A 61 -0.72 -6.99 6.98
N ILE A 62 -1.74 -6.68 7.79
CA ILE A 62 -1.75 -5.51 8.67
C ILE A 62 -1.83 -5.98 10.12
N ASN A 63 -0.85 -5.60 10.95
CA ASN A 63 -0.99 -5.67 12.39
C ASN A 63 -1.80 -4.46 12.86
N VAL A 64 -3.11 -4.64 13.00
CA VAL A 64 -4.05 -3.55 13.33
C VAL A 64 -3.70 -2.87 14.65
N GLN A 65 -3.25 -3.63 15.66
CA GLN A 65 -2.88 -3.07 16.95
C GLN A 65 -1.65 -2.15 16.84
N LEU A 66 -0.59 -2.60 16.15
CA LEU A 66 0.61 -1.78 15.92
C LEU A 66 0.31 -0.56 15.06
N GLU A 67 -0.47 -0.71 13.99
CA GLU A 67 -0.83 0.41 13.12
C GLU A 67 -1.71 1.44 13.84
N ARG A 68 -2.64 1.00 14.69
CA ARG A 68 -3.42 1.89 15.54
C ARG A 68 -2.51 2.70 16.48
N VAL A 69 -1.54 2.05 17.15
CA VAL A 69 -0.59 2.75 18.02
C VAL A 69 0.26 3.76 17.22
N ARG A 70 0.74 3.38 16.02
CA ARG A 70 1.49 4.28 15.14
C ARG A 70 0.66 5.50 14.73
N LEU A 71 -0.61 5.29 14.35
CA LEU A 71 -1.54 6.36 14.00
C LEU A 71 -1.78 7.29 15.18
N VAL A 72 -2.13 6.77 16.36
CA VAL A 72 -2.32 7.59 17.56
C VAL A 72 -1.06 8.41 17.86
N LYS A 73 0.12 7.79 17.91
CA LYS A 73 1.40 8.49 18.12
C LYS A 73 1.69 9.55 17.06
N SER A 74 1.32 9.31 15.81
CA SER A 74 1.50 10.31 14.74
C SER A 74 0.67 11.57 14.97
N THR A 75 -0.52 11.44 15.58
CA THR A 75 -1.37 12.59 15.93
C THR A 75 -0.89 13.35 17.17
N LEU A 76 0.00 12.77 17.98
CA LEU A 76 0.60 13.44 19.14
C LEU A 76 1.73 14.39 18.74
N ARG A 77 2.10 14.45 17.46
CA ARG A 77 3.14 15.37 16.98
C ARG A 77 2.59 16.80 17.05
N PRO A 78 3.20 17.69 17.85
CA PRO A 78 2.70 19.06 17.98
C PRO A 78 2.81 19.80 16.66
N THR A 79 1.73 20.46 16.25
CA THR A 79 1.75 21.39 15.13
C THR A 79 2.45 22.69 15.55
N ARG A 80 2.80 23.55 14.59
CA ARG A 80 3.41 24.86 14.90
C ARG A 80 2.53 25.70 15.86
N ALA A 81 1.21 25.58 15.75
CA ALA A 81 0.26 26.24 16.66
C ALA A 81 0.35 25.68 18.09
N HIS A 82 0.49 24.35 18.24
CA HIS A 82 0.67 23.71 19.55
C HIS A 82 2.01 24.06 20.20
N ILE A 83 3.05 24.32 19.40
CA ILE A 83 4.34 24.80 19.92
C ILE A 83 4.23 26.22 20.47
N GLN A 84 3.38 27.06 19.86
CA GLN A 84 3.16 28.44 20.31
C GLN A 84 2.30 28.51 21.58
N ASN A 85 1.42 27.52 21.82
CA ASN A 85 0.60 27.43 23.02
C ASN A 85 0.64 25.99 23.59
N PRO A 86 1.66 25.65 24.40
CA PRO A 86 1.85 24.29 24.90
C PRO A 86 0.79 23.87 25.92
N GLU A 87 0.25 24.80 26.72
CA GLU A 87 -0.74 24.50 27.76
C GLU A 87 -2.06 23.99 27.18
N SER A 88 -2.57 24.63 26.12
CA SER A 88 -3.82 24.22 25.47
C SER A 88 -3.69 22.83 24.83
N PHE A 89 -2.54 22.54 24.23
CA PHE A 89 -2.25 21.22 23.66
C PHE A 89 -2.19 20.14 24.75
N GLN A 90 -1.60 20.45 25.91
CA GLN A 90 -1.50 19.51 27.02
C GLN A 90 -2.87 19.17 27.61
N LEU A 91 -3.77 20.16 27.67
CA LEU A 91 -5.17 19.98 28.08
C LEU A 91 -5.95 19.11 27.07
N GLU A 92 -5.75 19.34 25.76
CA GLU A 92 -6.33 18.51 24.69
C GLU A 92 -5.90 17.04 24.81
N LEU A 93 -4.61 16.80 25.08
CA LEU A 93 -4.07 15.45 25.25
C LEU A 93 -4.69 14.73 26.45
N GLN A 94 -4.88 15.42 27.58
CA GLN A 94 -5.50 14.85 28.78
C GLN A 94 -6.95 14.42 28.52
N ASN A 95 -7.70 15.22 27.74
CA ASN A 95 -9.10 14.94 27.41
C ASN A 95 -9.30 13.82 26.38
N ARG A 96 -8.23 13.38 25.70
CA ARG A 96 -8.30 12.39 24.60
C ARG A 96 -8.28 10.93 25.06
N ILE A 97 -7.94 10.70 26.34
CA ILE A 97 -7.77 9.38 26.95
C ILE A 97 -8.87 9.09 27.99
N ALA A 98 -9.72 10.08 28.29
CA ALA A 98 -10.91 9.95 29.15
C ALA A 98 -12.10 9.30 28.42
#